data_AF-A0A383AJK2-F1
#
_entry.id   AF-A0A383AJK2-F1
#
_cell.length_a   1.000
_cell.length_b   1.000
_cell.length_c   1.000
_cell.angle_alpha   90.00
_cell.angle_beta   90.00
_cell.angle_gamma   90.00
#
_symmetry.space_group_name_H-M   'P 1'
#
loop_
_entity.id
_entity.type
_entity.pdbx_description
1 polymer ?
#
loop_
_entity_poly.entity_id
_entity_poly.type
_entity_poly.pdbx_seq_one_letter_code
_entity_poly.pdbx_strand_id
1 'polypeptide(L)' 'QTTLENVIKRDVKGLYKKALKHEIKNMIGVDPNIPYEIPKNPDIIIDTENFTLEESFSFLKKELKRIKIYNR' A
#
# COMPACT_ATOMS: atom_id res chain seq x y z
N GLN A 1 3.86 -1.72 -0.43
CA GLN A 1 3.38 -2.48 0.72
C GLN A 1 3.82 -1.75 1.98
N THR A 2 2.94 -1.75 2.97
CA THR A 2 3.12 -1.18 4.30
C THR A 2 2.08 -1.85 5.21
N THR A 3 2.23 -1.76 6.52
CA THR A 3 1.29 -2.33 7.47
C THR A 3 -0.02 -1.53 7.55
N LEU A 4 -1.12 -2.21 7.88
CA LEU A 4 -2.41 -1.54 8.14
C LEU A 4 -2.29 -0.48 9.23
N GLU A 5 -1.52 -0.76 10.29
CA GLU A 5 -1.28 0.18 11.39
C GLU A 5 -0.70 1.50 10.88
N ASN A 6 0.31 1.45 10.01
CA ASN A 6 0.91 2.67 9.46
C ASN A 6 -0.04 3.41 8.51
N VAL A 7 -0.89 2.70 7.77
CA VAL A 7 -1.90 3.37 6.94
C VAL A 7 -2.96 4.06 7.81
N ILE A 8 -3.42 3.40 8.88
CA ILE A 8 -4.32 3.99 9.89
C ILE A 8 -3.68 5.19 10.56
N LYS A 9 -2.39 5.14 10.90
CA LYS A 9 -1.66 6.25 11.51
C LYS A 9 -1.56 7.46 10.58
N ARG A 10 -1.35 7.23 9.28
CA ARG A 10 -1.24 8.29 8.27
C ARG A 10 -2.58 9.00 8.02
N ASP A 11 -3.68 8.24 8.03
CA ASP A 11 -5.08 8.67 7.79
C ASP A 11 -5.26 9.98 7.01
N VAL A 12 -4.62 10.07 5.83
CA VAL A 12 -4.46 11.32 5.07
C VAL A 12 -5.79 12.02 4.77
N LYS A 13 -6.87 11.24 4.68
CA LYS A 13 -8.22 11.70 4.34
C LYS A 13 -9.22 11.59 5.50
N GLY A 14 -8.80 11.16 6.69
CA GLY A 14 -9.70 10.94 7.83
C GLY A 14 -10.64 9.74 7.64
N LEU A 15 -10.39 8.86 6.67
CA LEU A 15 -11.28 7.74 6.32
C LEU A 15 -11.18 6.61 7.34
N TYR A 16 -9.97 6.33 7.85
CA TYR A 16 -9.77 5.28 8.84
C TYR A 16 -10.43 5.65 10.16
N LYS A 17 -10.30 6.91 10.60
CA LYS A 17 -11.02 7.42 11.78
C LYS A 17 -12.54 7.28 11.66
N LYS A 18 -13.11 7.56 10.49
CA LYS A 18 -14.56 7.41 10.26
C LYS A 18 -15.00 5.95 10.25
N ALA A 19 -14.21 5.06 9.65
CA ALA A 19 -14.50 3.64 9.65
C ALA A 19 -14.45 3.01 11.05
N LEU A 20 -13.45 3.39 11.87
CA LEU A 20 -13.37 2.95 13.28
C LEU A 20 -14.55 3.45 14.12
N LYS A 21 -15.19 4.55 13.71
CA LYS A 21 -16.44 5.05 14.30
C LYS A 21 -17.71 4.42 13.71
N HIS A 22 -17.58 3.44 12.82
CA HIS A 22 -18.69 2.80 12.09
C HIS A 22 -19.47 3.75 11.16
N GLU A 23 -18.91 4.92 10.82
CA GLU A 23 -19.50 5.87 9.87
C GLU A 23 -19.29 5.44 8.41
N ILE A 24 -18.23 4.67 8.15
CA ILE A 24 -17.95 4.02 6.87
C ILE A 24 -18.04 2.50 7.08
N LYS A 25 -18.97 1.86 6.37
CA LYS A 25 -19.15 0.41 6.39
C LYS A 25 -18.22 -0.26 5.39
N ASN A 26 -17.92 -1.54 5.62
CA ASN A 26 -17.22 -2.41 4.68
C ASN A 26 -15.83 -1.87 4.25
N MET A 27 -15.11 -1.22 5.15
CA MET A 27 -13.77 -0.70 4.84
C MET A 27 -12.76 -1.85 4.82
N ILE A 28 -12.21 -2.12 3.64
CA ILE A 28 -11.21 -3.19 3.43
C ILE A 28 -10.02 -3.01 4.36
N GLY A 29 -9.64 -4.08 5.04
CA GLY A 29 -8.56 -4.13 6.02
C GLY A 29 -8.92 -3.60 7.40
N VAL A 30 -10.04 -2.89 7.57
CA VAL A 30 -10.52 -2.42 8.89
C VAL A 30 -11.71 -3.25 9.38
N ASP A 31 -12.65 -3.56 8.49
CA ASP A 31 -13.75 -4.48 8.79
C ASP A 31 -13.18 -5.90 8.99
N PRO A 32 -13.43 -6.55 10.14
CA PRO A 32 -12.96 -7.92 10.41
C PRO A 32 -13.41 -8.95 9.35
N ASN A 33 -14.51 -8.67 8.64
CA ASN A 33 -15.06 -9.55 7.62
C ASN A 33 -14.52 -9.28 6.21
N ILE A 34 -13.74 -8.21 6.01
CA ILE A 34 -13.23 -7.80 4.69
C ILE A 34 -11.72 -7.53 4.78
N PRO A 35 -10.89 -8.59 4.91
CA PRO A 35 -9.45 -8.43 5.00
C PRO A 35 -8.87 -7.92 3.67
N TYR A 36 -7.71 -7.27 3.74
CA TYR A 36 -6.91 -7.01 2.54
C TYR A 36 -6.14 -8.27 2.15
N GLU A 37 -6.34 -8.74 0.93
CA GLU A 37 -5.62 -9.91 0.41
C GLU A 37 -4.27 -9.48 -0.19
N ILE A 38 -3.19 -9.90 0.45
CA ILE A 38 -1.84 -9.63 -0.05
C ILE A 38 -1.61 -10.42 -1.35
N PRO A 39 -1.09 -9.79 -2.42
CA PRO A 39 -0.76 -10.48 -3.66
C PRO A 39 0.22 -11.64 -3.41
N LYS A 40 -0.09 -12.84 -3.93
CA LYS A 40 0.76 -14.03 -3.77
C LYS A 40 2.02 -13.99 -4.62
N ASN A 41 1.89 -13.59 -5.89
CA ASN A 41 2.99 -13.47 -6.85
C ASN A 41 3.00 -12.08 -7.50
N PRO A 42 3.39 -11.03 -6.76
CA PRO A 42 3.56 -9.70 -7.34
C PRO A 42 4.83 -9.63 -8.20
N ASP A 43 4.75 -8.99 -9.36
CA ASP A 43 5.94 -8.74 -10.19
C ASP A 43 6.93 -7.76 -9.51
N ILE A 44 6.39 -6.79 -8.77
CA ILE A 44 7.12 -5.75 -8.04
C ILE A 44 6.39 -5.43 -6.73
N ILE A 45 7.14 -5.36 -5.62
CA ILE A 45 6.67 -4.86 -4.32
C ILE A 45 7.50 -3.63 -3.96
N ILE A 46 6.86 -2.48 -3.76
CA ILE A 46 7.52 -1.25 -3.29
C ILE A 46 7.23 -1.09 -1.80
N ASP A 47 8.23 -1.09 -0.93
CA ASP A 47 8.05 -0.77 0.48
C ASP A 47 7.85 0.75 0.66
N THR A 48 6.62 1.16 0.95
CA THR A 48 6.27 2.59 1.14
C THR A 48 6.34 3.02 2.60
N GLU A 49 6.83 2.15 3.48
CA GLU A 49 7.02 2.40 4.90
C GLU A 49 8.44 2.85 5.18
N ASN A 50 9.41 2.13 4.60
CA ASN A 50 10.82 2.36 4.83
C ASN A 50 11.50 3.20 3.76
N PHE A 51 10.86 3.41 2.60
CA PHE A 51 11.41 4.25 1.53
C PHE A 51 10.69 5.58 1.42
N THR A 52 11.50 6.61 1.14
CA THR A 52 11.02 7.89 0.61
C THR A 52 10.39 7.71 -0.78
N LEU A 53 9.75 8.77 -1.29
CA LEU A 53 9.18 8.77 -2.63
C LEU A 53 10.27 8.60 -3.69
N GLU A 54 11.39 9.30 -3.54
CA GLU A 54 12.51 9.28 -4.47
C GLU A 54 13.17 7.89 -4.51
N GLU A 55 13.38 7.27 -3.34
CA GLU A 55 13.90 5.90 -3.24
C GLU A 55 12.93 4.89 -3.83
N SER A 56 11.64 5.00 -3.51
CA SER A 56 10.58 4.15 -4.08
C SER A 56 10.55 4.23 -5.60
N PHE A 57 10.67 5.43 -6.15
CA PHE A 57 10.67 5.66 -7.59
C PHE A 57 11.94 5.13 -8.27
N SER A 58 13.10 5.34 -7.65
CA SER A 58 14.37 4.81 -8.12
C SER A 58 14.36 3.27 -8.16
N PHE A 59 13.84 2.65 -7.09
CA PHE A 59 13.63 1.21 -7.00
C PHE A 59 12.69 0.71 -8.11
N LEU A 60 11.53 1.36 -8.28
CA LEU A 60 10.57 0.99 -9.33
C LEU A 60 11.22 1.02 -10.73
N LYS A 61 12.00 2.05 -11.06
CA LYS A 61 12.71 2.13 -12.35
C LYS A 61 13.67 0.95 -12.56
N LYS A 62 14.42 0.58 -11.52
CA LYS A 62 15.35 -0.55 -11.57
C LYS A 62 14.60 -1.87 -11.82
N GLU A 63 13.49 -2.09 -11.11
CA GLU A 63 12.70 -3.30 -11.26
C GLU A 63 12.03 -3.40 -12.63
N LEU A 64 11.50 -2.29 -13.16
CA LEU A 64 10.93 -2.24 -14.51
C LEU A 64 11.95 -2.57 -15.61
N LYS A 65 13.22 -2.17 -15.44
CA LYS A 65 14.33 -2.57 -16.32
C LYS A 65 14.63 -4.07 -16.19
N ARG A 66 14.67 -4.60 -14.96
CA ARG A 66 14.91 -6.03 -14.69
C ARG A 66 13.89 -6.93 -15.40
N ILE A 67 12.61 -6.56 -15.37
CA ILE A 67 11.55 -7.33 -16.02
C ILE A 67 11.39 -7.01 -17.52
N LYS A 68 12.30 -6.22 -18.10
CA LYS A 68 12.37 -5.85 -19.53
C LYS A 68 11.12 -5.14 -20.08
N ILE A 69 10.33 -4.51 -19.21
CA ILE A 69 9.17 -3.70 -19.60
C ILE A 69 9.58 -2.26 -19.94
N TYR A 70 10.73 -1.79 -19.44
CA TYR A 70 11.21 -0.42 -19.65
C TYR A 70 12.64 -0.39 -20.21
N ASN A 71 12.80 0.00 -21.48
CA ASN A 71 14.07 0.00 -22.22
C ASN A 71 14.62 1.42 -22.52
N ARG A 72 14.29 2.42 -21.69
CA ARG A 72 14.79 3.78 -21.87
C ARG A 72 15.99 4.11 -20.97
#